data_AF-A0A7X6DE99-F1
#
_entry.id   AF-A0A7X6DE99-F1
#
_cell.length_a   1.000
_cell.length_b   1.000
_cell.length_c   1.000
_cell.angle_alpha   90.00
_cell.angle_beta   90.00
_cell.angle_gamma   90.00
#
_symmetry.space_group_name_H-M   'P 1'
#
loop_
_entity.id
_entity.type
_entity.pdbx_description
1 polymer ?
#
loop_
_entity_poly.entity_id
_entity_poly.type
_entity_poly.pdbx_seq_one_letter_code
_entity_poly.pdbx_strand_id
1 'polypeptide(L)'
;MSTSSYLANFGVTIGQAREYVLAHLNDPHAIVATARQYGITNDMLGEIAGGYSAAEVRGYLAGFGIDATPLEAESLFPPDMLAFSEVMALNAATGALSTASLRAQVIAHTGESAYNAAFDPNHYAGGLDGIFSAADLGVSSLGDLPATAATLESLFYGTIIRLAGTLDMQEAMEVAQFVQEKGAALENEDPAVLQEFMALMHGIVADPGNPPALGEDQIAQAAVASAVALVAVASQHDQSLFAELLTGFSF
;
A
#
# COMPACT_ATOMS: atom_id res chain seq x y z
N MET A 1 -0.46 -14.94 0.60
CA MET A 1 1.01 -15.15 0.50
C MET A 1 1.48 -15.91 1.76
N SER A 2 2.43 -16.85 1.69
CA SER A 2 2.97 -17.54 2.88
C SER A 2 4.16 -16.76 3.47
N THR A 3 4.44 -16.88 4.77
CA THR A 3 5.57 -16.18 5.42
C THR A 3 6.90 -16.48 4.73
N SER A 4 7.11 -17.72 4.28
CA SER A 4 8.31 -18.09 3.52
C SER A 4 8.42 -17.35 2.18
N SER A 5 7.30 -17.19 1.45
CA SER A 5 7.31 -16.42 0.19
C SER A 5 7.48 -14.92 0.44
N TYR A 6 6.95 -14.40 1.55
CA TYR A 6 7.11 -13.01 1.95
C TYR A 6 8.57 -12.67 2.27
N LEU A 7 9.24 -13.48 3.10
CA LEU A 7 10.65 -13.28 3.45
C LEU A 7 11.59 -13.40 2.25
N ALA A 8 11.24 -14.23 1.26
CA ALA A 8 12.02 -14.39 0.04
C ALA A 8 12.12 -13.09 -0.77
N ASN A 9 11.12 -12.20 -0.70
CA ASN A 9 11.16 -10.88 -1.33
C ASN A 9 12.29 -9.99 -0.77
N PHE A 10 12.73 -10.27 0.46
CA PHE A 10 13.84 -9.58 1.12
C PHE A 10 15.16 -10.37 1.02
N GLY A 11 15.19 -11.49 0.29
CA GLY A 11 16.34 -12.38 0.21
C GLY A 11 16.64 -13.12 1.53
N VAL A 12 15.67 -13.20 2.44
CA VAL A 12 15.80 -13.83 3.76
C VAL A 12 15.06 -15.15 3.79
N THR A 13 15.65 -16.16 4.43
CA THR A 13 14.98 -17.44 4.68
C THR A 13 14.28 -17.45 6.04
N ILE A 14 13.25 -18.29 6.20
CA ILE A 14 12.62 -18.56 7.52
C ILE A 14 13.67 -18.93 8.57
N GLY A 15 14.71 -19.68 8.20
CA GLY A 15 15.79 -20.07 9.10
C GLY A 15 16.57 -18.86 9.64
N GLN A 16 16.97 -17.95 8.76
CA GLN A 16 17.68 -16.72 9.12
C GLN A 16 16.80 -15.79 9.97
N ALA A 17 15.53 -15.62 9.60
CA ALA A 17 14.58 -14.84 10.38
C ALA A 17 14.36 -15.45 11.78
N ARG A 18 14.29 -16.78 11.88
CA ARG A 18 14.16 -17.50 13.15
C ARG A 18 15.39 -17.32 14.02
N GLU A 19 16.59 -17.41 13.46
CA GLU A 19 17.83 -17.15 14.20
C GLU A 19 17.84 -15.75 14.81
N TYR A 20 17.37 -14.74 14.06
CA TYR A 20 17.22 -13.38 14.57
C TYR A 20 16.25 -13.33 15.76
N VAL A 21 15.05 -13.89 15.63
CA VAL A 21 14.04 -13.91 16.71
C VAL A 21 14.58 -14.63 17.95
N LEU A 22 15.22 -15.78 17.78
CA LEU A 22 15.79 -16.56 18.88
C LEU A 22 16.93 -15.84 19.59
N ALA A 23 17.76 -15.09 18.85
CA ALA A 23 18.84 -14.30 19.41
C ALA A 23 18.35 -13.10 20.26
N HIS A 24 17.14 -12.60 19.99
CA HIS A 24 16.56 -11.42 20.65
C HIS A 24 15.41 -11.76 21.60
N LEU A 25 15.23 -13.01 22.04
CA LEU A 25 14.15 -13.37 22.95
C LEU A 25 14.15 -12.52 24.24
N ASN A 26 15.32 -12.19 24.77
CA ASN A 26 15.43 -11.35 25.97
C ASN A 26 15.29 -9.84 25.68
N ASP A 27 15.16 -9.44 24.42
CA ASP A 27 14.90 -8.08 23.97
C ASP A 27 13.73 -8.05 22.96
N PRO A 28 12.49 -8.30 23.43
CA PRO A 28 11.33 -8.34 22.55
C PRO A 28 11.00 -6.99 21.91
N HIS A 29 11.54 -5.88 22.42
CA HIS A 29 11.42 -4.58 21.74
C HIS A 29 12.16 -4.57 20.39
N ALA A 30 13.36 -5.17 20.32
CA ALA A 30 14.08 -5.32 19.07
C ALA A 30 13.31 -6.20 18.07
N ILE A 31 12.72 -7.30 18.55
CA ILE A 31 11.88 -8.19 17.72
C ILE A 31 10.72 -7.40 17.10
N VAL A 32 9.98 -6.63 17.91
CA VAL A 32 8.82 -5.86 17.42
C VAL A 32 9.26 -4.73 16.49
N ALA A 33 10.33 -4.02 16.80
CA ALA A 33 10.83 -2.93 15.95
C ALA A 33 11.25 -3.46 14.56
N THR A 34 11.97 -4.57 14.51
CA THR A 34 12.35 -5.22 13.25
C THR A 34 11.14 -5.81 12.54
N ALA A 35 10.21 -6.44 13.27
CA ALA A 35 8.99 -6.95 12.67
C ALA A 35 8.18 -5.84 11.99
N ARG A 36 8.02 -4.67 12.63
CA ARG A 36 7.39 -3.50 12.02
C ARG A 36 8.12 -3.01 10.78
N GLN A 37 9.44 -2.84 10.87
CA GLN A 37 10.27 -2.36 9.76
C GLN A 37 10.11 -3.21 8.48
N TYR A 38 9.90 -4.52 8.65
CA TYR A 38 9.76 -5.47 7.55
C TYR A 38 8.32 -5.94 7.34
N GLY A 39 7.31 -5.28 7.90
CA GLY A 39 5.90 -5.65 7.72
C GLY A 39 5.54 -7.07 8.19
N ILE A 40 6.29 -7.63 9.14
CA ILE A 40 6.08 -8.98 9.68
C ILE A 40 4.95 -8.92 10.71
N THR A 41 3.85 -9.61 10.44
CA THR A 41 2.68 -9.64 11.32
C THR A 41 2.87 -10.58 12.51
N ASN A 42 1.97 -10.52 13.50
CA ASN A 42 1.97 -11.49 14.62
C ASN A 42 1.86 -12.95 14.14
N ASP A 43 1.09 -13.22 13.08
CA ASP A 43 0.99 -14.57 12.50
C ASP A 43 2.30 -15.00 11.84
N MET A 44 2.92 -14.12 11.06
CA MET A 44 4.22 -14.39 10.43
C MET A 44 5.32 -14.59 11.48
N LEU A 45 5.33 -13.76 12.54
CA LEU A 45 6.26 -13.89 13.65
C LEU A 45 6.11 -15.22 14.37
N GLY A 46 4.86 -15.68 14.55
CA GLY A 46 4.54 -16.97 15.11
C GLY A 46 5.08 -18.14 14.27
N GLU A 47 4.91 -18.06 12.95
CA GLU A 47 5.47 -19.03 12.00
C GLU A 47 7.01 -19.06 12.05
N ILE A 48 7.64 -17.88 12.02
CA ILE A 48 9.09 -17.71 12.10
C ILE A 48 9.62 -18.29 13.41
N ALA A 49 9.00 -17.97 14.55
CA ALA A 49 9.46 -18.35 15.88
C ALA A 49 9.34 -19.85 16.18
N GLY A 50 8.58 -20.61 15.39
CA GLY A 50 8.47 -22.06 15.56
C GLY A 50 7.07 -22.64 15.41
N GLY A 51 6.12 -21.89 14.84
CA GLY A 51 4.73 -22.33 14.65
C GLY A 51 3.80 -21.95 15.79
N TYR A 52 4.04 -20.81 16.43
CA TYR A 52 3.12 -20.23 17.41
C TYR A 52 1.98 -19.48 16.71
N SER A 53 0.84 -19.38 17.36
CA SER A 53 -0.27 -18.53 16.92
C SER A 53 -0.02 -17.05 17.22
N ALA A 54 -0.66 -16.13 16.48
CA ALA A 54 -0.63 -14.70 16.81
C ALA A 54 -1.07 -14.40 18.25
N ALA A 55 -2.02 -15.17 18.81
CA ALA A 55 -2.44 -15.01 20.20
C ALA A 55 -1.31 -15.34 21.20
N GLU A 56 -0.51 -16.37 20.92
CA GLU A 56 0.65 -16.74 21.74
C GLU A 56 1.76 -15.69 21.64
N VAL A 57 2.00 -15.17 20.43
CA VAL A 57 2.94 -14.05 20.21
C VAL A 57 2.51 -12.80 20.99
N ARG A 58 1.23 -12.43 20.93
CA ARG A 58 0.69 -11.31 21.71
C ARG A 58 0.82 -11.54 23.20
N GLY A 59 0.50 -12.74 23.68
CA GLY A 59 0.66 -13.11 25.09
C GLY A 59 2.11 -13.00 25.56
N TYR A 60 3.06 -13.43 24.72
CA TYR A 60 4.48 -13.27 24.98
C TYR A 60 4.89 -11.81 25.10
N LEU A 61 4.56 -10.98 24.10
CA LEU A 61 4.91 -9.56 24.06
C LEU A 61 4.24 -8.76 25.20
N ALA A 62 2.98 -9.06 25.51
CA ALA A 62 2.25 -8.46 26.62
C ALA A 62 2.90 -8.78 27.98
N GLY A 63 3.54 -9.94 28.12
CA GLY A 63 4.33 -10.30 29.31
C GLY A 63 5.50 -9.36 29.57
N PHE A 64 5.98 -8.66 28.55
CA PHE A 64 7.01 -7.62 28.63
C PHE A 64 6.41 -6.20 28.60
N GLY A 65 5.09 -6.05 28.70
CA GLY A 65 4.40 -4.77 28.63
C GLY A 65 4.38 -4.15 27.22
N ILE A 66 4.62 -4.94 26.17
CA ILE A 66 4.64 -4.47 24.78
C ILE A 66 3.26 -4.64 24.16
N ASP A 67 2.72 -3.57 23.57
CA ASP A 67 1.53 -3.63 22.74
C ASP A 67 1.89 -4.14 21.34
N ALA A 68 1.40 -5.34 21.02
CA ALA A 68 1.63 -6.06 19.78
C ALA A 68 0.52 -5.84 18.74
N THR A 69 -0.52 -5.06 19.07
CA THR A 69 -1.59 -4.69 18.13
C THR A 69 -1.05 -4.03 16.85
N PRO A 70 0.01 -3.19 16.91
CA PRO A 70 0.60 -2.62 15.69
C PRO A 70 1.28 -3.64 14.75
N LEU A 71 1.53 -4.87 15.18
CA LEU A 71 1.96 -5.97 14.29
C LEU A 71 0.79 -6.66 13.60
N GLU A 72 -0.44 -6.19 13.82
CA GLU A 72 -1.62 -6.55 13.02
C GLU A 72 -2.09 -5.36 12.18
N ALA A 73 -1.43 -4.20 12.32
CA ALA A 73 -1.70 -3.06 11.49
C ALA A 73 -1.13 -3.29 10.08
N GLU A 74 -1.92 -2.97 9.07
CA GLU A 74 -1.52 -3.20 7.69
C GLU A 74 -0.41 -2.22 7.29
N SER A 75 0.53 -2.67 6.46
CA SER A 75 1.43 -1.74 5.79
C SER A 75 0.60 -0.80 4.91
N LEU A 76 0.88 0.51 4.98
CA LEU A 76 0.17 1.47 4.14
C LEU A 76 0.39 1.17 2.66
N PHE A 77 1.62 0.81 2.29
CA PHE A 77 1.98 0.43 0.93
C PHE A 77 2.29 -1.07 0.87
N PRO A 78 1.65 -1.83 -0.03
CA PRO A 78 2.01 -3.21 -0.25
C PRO A 78 3.41 -3.30 -0.90
N PRO A 79 4.16 -4.41 -0.72
CA PRO A 79 5.53 -4.54 -1.23
C PRO A 79 5.69 -4.21 -2.72
N ASP A 80 4.73 -4.60 -3.55
CA ASP A 80 4.77 -4.36 -5.00
C ASP A 80 4.65 -2.86 -5.34
N MET A 81 3.97 -2.08 -4.49
CA MET A 81 3.85 -0.63 -4.63
C MET A 81 5.17 0.07 -4.32
N LEU A 82 6.00 -0.47 -3.42
CA LEU A 82 7.30 0.13 -3.09
C LEU A 82 8.24 0.20 -4.30
N ALA A 83 8.07 -0.67 -5.30
CA ALA A 83 8.76 -0.59 -6.59
C ALA A 83 8.42 0.69 -7.36
N PHE A 84 7.29 1.34 -7.06
CA PHE A 84 6.83 2.60 -7.64
C PHE A 84 6.89 3.76 -6.64
N SER A 85 7.81 3.71 -5.68
CA SER A 85 8.00 4.78 -4.69
C SER A 85 8.20 6.18 -5.30
N GLU A 86 8.63 6.27 -6.56
CA GLU A 86 8.80 7.53 -7.28
C GLU A 86 7.49 8.27 -7.57
N VAL A 87 6.36 7.57 -7.72
CA VAL A 87 5.04 8.20 -7.90
C VAL A 87 4.29 8.43 -6.60
N MET A 88 4.76 7.87 -5.49
CA MET A 88 4.16 8.11 -4.18
C MET A 88 4.40 9.56 -3.75
N ALA A 89 3.32 10.31 -3.57
CA ALA A 89 3.39 11.72 -3.26
C ALA A 89 2.14 12.19 -2.52
N LEU A 90 2.31 13.25 -1.73
CA LEU A 90 1.18 14.03 -1.23
C LEU A 90 0.54 14.83 -2.36
N ASN A 91 -0.78 14.95 -2.33
CA ASN A 91 -1.53 15.75 -3.27
C ASN A 91 -1.27 17.25 -3.02
N ALA A 92 -0.65 17.90 -4.00
CA ALA A 92 -0.45 19.36 -4.02
C ALA A 92 -1.39 20.08 -5.01
N ALA A 93 -2.28 19.35 -5.70
CA ALA A 93 -3.15 19.89 -6.71
C ALA A 93 -4.25 20.78 -6.11
N THR A 94 -4.79 21.67 -6.94
CA THR A 94 -5.88 22.59 -6.60
C THR A 94 -7.08 22.34 -7.51
N GLY A 95 -8.20 23.05 -7.29
CA GLY A 95 -9.38 22.93 -8.14
C GLY A 95 -10.00 21.53 -8.11
N ALA A 96 -10.31 20.98 -9.29
CA ALA A 96 -10.98 19.68 -9.44
C ALA A 96 -10.15 18.51 -8.88
N LEU A 97 -8.81 18.63 -8.94
CA LEU A 97 -7.87 17.61 -8.45
C LEU A 97 -7.48 17.79 -6.97
N SER A 98 -7.96 18.83 -6.30
CA SER A 98 -7.68 18.99 -4.87
C SER A 98 -8.31 17.85 -4.05
N THR A 99 -7.64 17.45 -2.97
CA THR A 99 -8.14 16.43 -2.05
C THR A 99 -9.56 16.72 -1.58
N ALA A 100 -9.89 17.98 -1.30
CA ALA A 100 -11.24 18.38 -0.88
C ALA A 100 -12.29 18.14 -1.98
N SER A 101 -11.98 18.48 -3.23
CA SER A 101 -12.89 18.25 -4.37
C SER A 101 -13.09 16.77 -4.67
N LEU A 102 -12.02 15.98 -4.62
CA LEU A 102 -12.08 14.53 -4.85
C LEU A 102 -12.84 13.82 -3.73
N ARG A 103 -12.53 14.14 -2.46
CA ARG A 103 -13.27 13.65 -1.28
C ARG A 103 -14.77 13.88 -1.41
N ALA A 104 -15.18 15.12 -1.75
CA ALA A 104 -16.59 15.47 -1.86
C ALA A 104 -17.33 14.62 -2.91
N GLN A 105 -16.67 14.33 -4.03
CA GLN A 105 -17.23 13.47 -5.08
C GLN A 105 -17.36 12.03 -4.60
N VAL A 106 -16.33 11.46 -3.98
CA VAL A 106 -16.37 10.07 -3.48
C VAL A 106 -17.43 9.92 -2.40
N ILE A 107 -17.51 10.86 -1.45
CA ILE A 107 -18.55 10.86 -0.41
C ILE A 107 -19.97 10.87 -1.01
N ALA A 108 -20.18 11.57 -2.13
CA ALA A 108 -21.47 11.57 -2.81
C ALA A 108 -21.86 10.19 -3.36
N HIS A 109 -20.88 9.32 -3.66
CA HIS A 109 -21.09 7.95 -4.13
C HIS A 109 -21.18 6.92 -2.99
N THR A 110 -20.37 7.07 -1.94
CA THR A 110 -20.16 6.01 -0.94
C THR A 110 -20.77 6.33 0.42
N GLY A 111 -21.05 7.60 0.69
CA GLY A 111 -21.45 8.10 2.00
C GLY A 111 -20.26 8.40 2.91
N GLU A 112 -20.40 9.45 3.72
CA GLU A 112 -19.32 9.98 4.57
C GLU A 112 -18.79 8.96 5.59
N SER A 113 -19.67 8.14 6.17
CA SER A 113 -19.25 7.14 7.16
C SER A 113 -18.35 6.07 6.56
N ALA A 114 -18.67 5.58 5.35
CA ALA A 114 -17.88 4.55 4.68
C ALA A 114 -16.54 5.14 4.22
N TYR A 115 -16.57 6.36 3.67
CA TYR A 115 -15.37 7.08 3.31
C TYR A 115 -14.42 7.27 4.50
N ASN A 116 -14.92 7.79 5.62
CA ASN A 116 -14.10 8.04 6.80
C ASN A 116 -13.52 6.74 7.38
N ALA A 117 -14.26 5.64 7.33
CA ALA A 117 -13.75 4.33 7.76
C ALA A 117 -12.63 3.81 6.84
N ALA A 118 -12.74 4.03 5.53
CA ALA A 118 -11.71 3.62 4.58
C ALA A 118 -10.39 4.40 4.76
N PHE A 119 -10.47 5.67 5.18
CA PHE A 119 -9.31 6.53 5.44
C PHE A 119 -8.98 6.67 6.93
N ASP A 120 -9.32 5.67 7.75
CA ASP A 120 -8.95 5.66 9.18
C ASP A 120 -7.45 5.31 9.34
N PRO A 121 -6.61 6.22 9.87
CA PRO A 121 -5.19 5.95 10.07
C PRO A 121 -4.91 4.79 11.02
N ASN A 122 -5.83 4.45 11.92
CA ASN A 122 -5.61 3.42 12.94
C ASN A 122 -5.57 2.00 12.36
N HIS A 123 -5.93 1.80 11.10
CA HIS A 123 -5.80 0.51 10.41
C HIS A 123 -4.35 0.23 9.97
N TYR A 124 -3.48 1.25 9.91
CA TYR A 124 -2.15 1.12 9.32
C TYR A 124 -1.03 1.22 10.35
N ALA A 125 0.12 0.61 10.03
CA ALA A 125 1.35 0.78 10.80
C ALA A 125 1.69 2.28 10.92
N GLY A 126 2.09 2.73 12.12
CA GLY A 126 2.27 4.16 12.44
C GLY A 126 0.97 4.93 12.74
N GLY A 127 -0.20 4.30 12.56
CA GLY A 127 -1.50 4.88 12.87
C GLY A 127 -1.68 5.21 14.36
N LEU A 128 -1.36 4.25 15.21
CA LEU A 128 -1.63 4.29 16.65
C LEU A 128 -0.65 5.17 17.44
N ASP A 129 0.58 5.37 16.96
CA ASP A 129 1.55 6.30 17.57
C ASP A 129 1.50 7.69 16.94
N GLY A 130 0.62 7.89 15.95
CA GLY A 130 0.31 9.18 15.35
C GLY A 130 1.31 9.62 14.28
N ILE A 131 2.25 8.76 13.88
CA ILE A 131 3.28 9.07 12.89
C ILE A 131 3.43 7.91 11.91
N PHE A 132 3.18 8.17 10.63
CA PHE A 132 3.65 7.29 9.57
C PHE A 132 5.13 7.57 9.32
N SER A 133 6.01 6.80 9.95
CA SER A 133 7.45 7.00 9.80
C SER A 133 7.93 6.52 8.43
N ALA A 134 9.09 7.02 7.99
CA ALA A 134 9.73 6.50 6.78
C ALA A 134 9.94 4.97 6.80
N ALA A 135 10.08 4.38 8.00
CA ALA A 135 10.19 2.94 8.17
C ALA A 135 8.84 2.22 7.99
N ASP A 136 7.75 2.78 8.53
CA ASP A 136 6.40 2.21 8.38
C ASP A 136 5.91 2.30 6.93
N LEU A 137 6.28 3.38 6.24
CA LEU A 137 5.94 3.62 4.84
C LEU A 137 6.81 2.82 3.87
N GLY A 138 8.01 2.40 4.27
CA GLY A 138 8.98 1.79 3.35
C GLY A 138 9.51 2.75 2.28
N VAL A 139 9.18 4.05 2.35
CA VAL A 139 9.55 5.08 1.36
C VAL A 139 10.19 6.27 2.06
N SER A 140 11.52 6.33 1.99
CA SER A 140 12.31 7.35 2.68
C SER A 140 12.12 8.77 2.13
N SER A 141 11.69 8.92 0.87
CA SER A 141 11.47 10.22 0.23
C SER A 141 10.27 10.98 0.81
N LEU A 142 9.32 10.30 1.44
CA LEU A 142 8.16 10.92 2.09
C LEU A 142 8.50 11.49 3.48
N GLY A 143 9.56 10.99 4.11
CA GLY A 143 9.89 11.32 5.50
C GLY A 143 8.82 10.86 6.49
N ASP A 144 8.85 11.43 7.68
CA ASP A 144 7.83 11.16 8.70
C ASP A 144 6.62 12.05 8.47
N LEU A 145 5.44 11.43 8.40
CA LEU A 145 4.17 12.11 8.16
C LEU A 145 3.24 11.96 9.37
N PRO A 146 2.40 12.97 9.68
CA PRO A 146 1.41 12.81 10.73
C PRO A 146 0.37 11.75 10.32
N ALA A 147 0.09 10.77 11.18
CA ALA A 147 -0.87 9.71 10.89
C ALA A 147 -2.32 10.21 11.05
N THR A 148 -2.83 10.83 9.98
CA THR A 148 -4.19 11.40 9.96
C THR A 148 -4.91 10.98 8.69
N ALA A 149 -6.25 10.99 8.72
CA ALA A 149 -7.07 10.78 7.52
C ALA A 149 -6.68 11.74 6.38
N ALA A 150 -6.41 13.01 6.69
CA ALA A 150 -5.96 13.98 5.70
C ALA A 150 -4.64 13.59 5.03
N THR A 151 -3.72 12.99 5.77
CA THR A 151 -2.45 12.47 5.23
C THR A 151 -2.72 11.28 4.30
N LEU A 152 -3.54 10.33 4.73
CA LEU A 152 -3.89 9.16 3.92
C LEU A 152 -4.57 9.54 2.61
N GLU A 153 -5.55 10.42 2.67
CA GLU A 153 -6.22 10.93 1.46
C GLU A 153 -5.25 11.66 0.53
N SER A 154 -4.37 12.49 1.10
CA SER A 154 -3.39 13.24 0.32
C SER A 154 -2.40 12.30 -0.37
N LEU A 155 -1.93 11.26 0.32
CA LEU A 155 -1.07 10.23 -0.26
C LEU A 155 -1.80 9.44 -1.36
N PHE A 156 -3.03 9.00 -1.10
CA PHE A 156 -3.81 8.21 -2.05
C PHE A 156 -4.07 9.00 -3.33
N TYR A 157 -4.66 10.19 -3.24
CA TYR A 157 -4.95 11.01 -4.41
C TYR A 157 -3.69 11.53 -5.08
N GLY A 158 -2.67 11.93 -4.32
CA GLY A 158 -1.41 12.42 -4.88
C GLY A 158 -0.70 11.35 -5.69
N THR A 159 -0.72 10.10 -5.23
CA THR A 159 -0.15 8.96 -5.95
C THR A 159 -0.90 8.68 -7.25
N ILE A 160 -2.24 8.65 -7.23
CA ILE A 160 -3.03 8.44 -8.46
C ILE A 160 -2.83 9.57 -9.46
N ILE A 161 -2.89 10.83 -9.00
CA ILE A 161 -2.71 12.00 -9.87
C ILE A 161 -1.32 11.97 -10.50
N ARG A 162 -0.28 11.63 -9.73
CA ARG A 162 1.08 11.58 -10.23
C ARG A 162 1.25 10.46 -11.25
N LEU A 163 0.75 9.26 -10.95
CA LEU A 163 0.78 8.12 -11.87
C LEU A 163 -0.02 8.37 -13.16
N ALA A 164 -1.20 8.95 -13.07
CA ALA A 164 -1.98 9.31 -14.25
C ALA A 164 -1.32 10.45 -15.05
N GLY A 165 -0.57 11.32 -14.38
CA GLY A 165 0.21 12.40 -14.98
C GLY A 165 1.53 11.96 -15.60
N THR A 166 2.04 10.74 -15.34
CA THR A 166 3.26 10.24 -15.98
C THR A 166 3.01 9.65 -17.36
N LEU A 167 1.77 9.29 -17.69
CA LEU A 167 1.42 8.67 -18.98
C LEU A 167 1.35 9.71 -20.10
N ASP A 168 2.15 9.59 -21.15
CA ASP A 168 1.84 10.20 -22.45
C ASP A 168 0.93 9.33 -23.33
N MET A 169 0.54 9.88 -24.48
CA MET A 169 -0.41 9.23 -25.39
C MET A 169 0.10 7.89 -25.92
N GLN A 170 1.42 7.76 -26.14
CA GLN A 170 2.00 6.52 -26.63
C GLN A 170 2.00 5.47 -25.51
N GLU A 171 2.40 5.85 -24.31
CA GLU A 171 2.38 4.98 -23.13
C GLU A 171 0.95 4.55 -22.77
N ALA A 172 -0.02 5.46 -22.85
CA ALA A 172 -1.44 5.14 -22.64
C ALA A 172 -1.95 4.13 -23.68
N MET A 173 -1.51 4.23 -24.93
CA MET A 173 -1.83 3.24 -25.97
C MET A 173 -1.16 1.90 -25.70
N GLU A 174 0.09 1.89 -25.22
CA GLU A 174 0.81 0.66 -24.86
C GLU A 174 0.13 -0.06 -23.68
N VAL A 175 -0.28 0.68 -22.64
CA VAL A 175 -1.06 0.14 -21.52
C VAL A 175 -2.42 -0.40 -22.00
N ALA A 176 -3.15 0.38 -22.82
CA ALA A 176 -4.44 -0.06 -23.34
C ALA A 176 -4.31 -1.32 -24.20
N GLN A 177 -3.28 -1.41 -25.04
CA GLN A 177 -3.02 -2.60 -25.85
C GLN A 177 -2.64 -3.80 -24.97
N PHE A 178 -1.81 -3.59 -23.94
CA PHE A 178 -1.46 -4.63 -23.00
C PHE A 178 -2.71 -5.21 -22.31
N VAL A 179 -3.57 -4.34 -21.76
CA VAL A 179 -4.81 -4.75 -21.10
C VAL A 179 -5.76 -5.43 -22.09
N GLN A 180 -5.85 -4.95 -23.33
CA GLN A 180 -6.69 -5.58 -24.36
C GLN A 180 -6.21 -7.01 -24.70
N GLU A 181 -4.90 -7.23 -24.80
CA GLU A 181 -4.32 -8.51 -25.17
C GLU A 181 -4.22 -9.50 -24.00
N LYS A 182 -3.97 -8.99 -22.80
CA LYS A 182 -3.62 -9.79 -21.60
C LYS A 182 -4.59 -9.64 -20.43
N GLY A 183 -5.63 -8.82 -20.55
CA GLY A 183 -6.53 -8.45 -19.45
C GLY A 183 -7.15 -9.63 -18.72
N ALA A 184 -7.64 -10.65 -19.44
CA ALA A 184 -8.18 -11.85 -18.80
C ALA A 184 -7.14 -12.62 -17.97
N ALA A 185 -5.87 -12.62 -18.38
CA ALA A 185 -4.81 -13.24 -17.58
C ALA A 185 -4.40 -12.37 -16.39
N LEU A 186 -4.45 -11.04 -16.55
CA LEU A 186 -4.24 -10.08 -15.47
C LEU A 186 -5.33 -10.21 -14.38
N GLU A 187 -6.61 -10.34 -14.77
CA GLU A 187 -7.74 -10.59 -13.87
C GLU A 187 -7.64 -11.92 -13.11
N ASN A 188 -7.01 -12.93 -13.72
CA ASN A 188 -6.75 -14.23 -13.09
C ASN A 188 -5.42 -14.25 -12.29
N GLU A 189 -4.80 -13.09 -12.09
CA GLU A 189 -3.54 -12.93 -11.36
C GLU A 189 -2.40 -13.82 -11.91
N ASP A 190 -2.33 -14.00 -13.24
CA ASP A 190 -1.27 -14.78 -13.86
C ASP A 190 0.11 -14.15 -13.54
N PRO A 191 1.02 -14.86 -12.85
CA PRO A 191 2.27 -14.27 -12.36
C PRO A 191 3.18 -13.72 -13.46
N ALA A 192 3.18 -14.34 -14.65
CA ALA A 192 4.01 -13.90 -15.77
C ALA A 192 3.45 -12.62 -16.38
N VAL A 193 2.12 -12.55 -16.53
CA VAL A 193 1.44 -11.35 -17.05
C VAL A 193 1.53 -10.19 -16.06
N LEU A 194 1.39 -10.45 -14.76
CA LEU A 194 1.64 -9.45 -13.72
C LEU A 194 3.07 -8.90 -13.81
N GLN A 195 4.07 -9.76 -14.02
CA GLN A 195 5.45 -9.31 -14.17
C GLN A 195 5.65 -8.46 -15.44
N GLU A 196 5.05 -8.84 -16.57
CA GLU A 196 5.06 -8.03 -17.81
C GLU A 196 4.40 -6.65 -17.57
N PHE A 197 3.26 -6.63 -16.88
CA PHE A 197 2.54 -5.39 -16.56
C PHE A 197 3.38 -4.47 -15.65
N MET A 198 3.98 -5.03 -14.60
CA MET A 198 4.84 -4.29 -13.68
C MET A 198 6.05 -3.70 -14.40
N ALA A 199 6.66 -4.43 -15.33
CA ALA A 199 7.77 -3.93 -16.14
C ALA A 199 7.35 -2.77 -17.06
N LEU A 200 6.16 -2.85 -17.68
CA LEU A 200 5.60 -1.77 -18.48
C LEU A 200 5.38 -0.51 -17.63
N MET A 201 4.69 -0.64 -16.50
CA MET A 201 4.42 0.49 -15.60
C MET A 201 5.71 1.10 -15.04
N HIS A 202 6.74 0.30 -14.78
CA HIS A 202 8.03 0.81 -14.32
C HIS A 202 8.74 1.61 -15.41
N GLY A 203 8.64 1.19 -16.67
CA GLY A 203 9.18 1.97 -17.81
C GLY A 203 8.57 3.37 -17.86
N ILE A 204 7.25 3.44 -17.74
CA ILE A 204 6.47 4.68 -17.78
C ILE A 204 6.83 5.62 -16.62
N VAL A 205 6.92 5.08 -15.41
CA VAL A 205 7.27 5.89 -14.22
C VAL A 205 8.70 6.42 -14.31
N ALA A 206 9.63 5.65 -14.86
CA ALA A 206 11.03 6.02 -14.97
C ALA A 206 11.31 7.08 -16.05
N ASP A 207 10.49 7.16 -17.10
CA ASP A 207 10.59 8.17 -18.16
C ASP A 207 9.22 8.82 -18.44
N PRO A 208 8.74 9.71 -17.54
CA PRO A 208 7.40 10.26 -17.65
C PRO A 208 7.19 11.03 -18.94
N GLY A 209 6.15 10.66 -19.67
CA GLY A 209 5.71 11.31 -20.87
C GLY A 209 5.32 12.78 -20.67
N ASN A 210 5.65 13.65 -21.64
CA ASN A 210 5.32 15.09 -21.61
C ASN A 210 4.97 15.61 -23.01
N PRO A 211 3.73 16.08 -23.26
CA PRO A 211 2.65 16.32 -22.29
C PRO A 211 1.91 15.03 -21.85
N PRO A 212 1.26 15.04 -20.67
CA PRO A 212 0.40 13.93 -20.24
C PRO A 212 -0.74 13.66 -21.23
N ALA A 213 -1.12 12.38 -21.37
CA ALA A 213 -2.22 11.92 -22.22
C ALA A 213 -3.58 12.37 -21.70
N LEU A 214 -3.73 12.37 -20.38
CA LEU A 214 -4.99 12.61 -19.70
C LEU A 214 -5.12 14.08 -19.28
N GLY A 215 -6.27 14.68 -19.58
CA GLY A 215 -6.63 15.98 -19.04
C GLY A 215 -7.02 15.91 -17.56
N GLU A 216 -7.03 17.06 -16.87
CA GLU A 216 -7.36 17.12 -15.44
C GLU A 216 -8.71 16.47 -15.10
N ASP A 217 -9.73 16.65 -15.94
CA ASP A 217 -11.06 16.05 -15.73
C ASP A 217 -11.03 14.52 -15.80
N GLN A 218 -10.18 13.95 -16.66
CA GLN A 218 -10.02 12.50 -16.80
C GLN A 218 -9.25 11.93 -15.62
N ILE A 219 -8.19 12.62 -15.18
CA ILE A 219 -7.44 12.25 -13.97
C ILE A 219 -8.35 12.31 -12.74
N ALA A 220 -9.21 13.33 -12.62
CA ALA A 220 -10.16 13.45 -11.53
C ALA A 220 -11.14 12.28 -11.52
N GLN A 221 -11.68 11.90 -12.67
CA GLN A 221 -12.58 10.74 -12.79
C GLN A 221 -11.91 9.43 -12.40
N ALA A 222 -10.67 9.21 -12.84
CA ALA A 222 -9.89 8.03 -12.44
C ALA A 222 -9.68 8.00 -10.92
N ALA A 223 -9.23 9.11 -10.32
CA ALA A 223 -9.03 9.22 -8.88
C ALA A 223 -10.31 8.98 -8.06
N VAL A 224 -11.45 9.48 -8.54
CA VAL A 224 -12.75 9.23 -7.90
C VAL A 224 -13.15 7.76 -8.05
N ALA A 225 -13.03 7.17 -9.24
CA ALA A 225 -13.37 5.76 -9.48
C ALA A 225 -12.55 4.81 -8.60
N SER A 226 -11.23 5.01 -8.54
CA SER A 226 -10.34 4.21 -7.68
C SER A 226 -10.68 4.37 -6.20
N ALA A 227 -10.98 5.58 -5.74
CA ALA A 227 -11.40 5.80 -4.35
C ALA A 227 -12.76 5.16 -4.03
N VAL A 228 -13.71 5.16 -4.96
CA VAL A 228 -15.01 4.49 -4.79
C VAL A 228 -14.82 2.97 -4.68
N ALA A 229 -13.97 2.38 -5.52
CA ALA A 229 -13.63 0.97 -5.47
C ALA A 229 -12.98 0.62 -4.12
N LEU A 230 -11.96 1.38 -3.71
CA LEU A 230 -11.31 1.27 -2.40
C LEU A 230 -12.33 1.29 -1.24
N VAL A 231 -13.24 2.27 -1.21
CA VAL A 231 -14.22 2.37 -0.13
C VAL A 231 -15.17 1.16 -0.11
N ALA A 232 -15.46 0.57 -1.27
CA ALA A 232 -16.25 -0.65 -1.36
C ALA A 232 -15.53 -1.87 -0.78
N VAL A 233 -14.22 -2.03 -1.03
CA VAL A 233 -13.44 -3.16 -0.46
C VAL A 233 -12.96 -2.93 0.97
N ALA A 234 -12.71 -1.70 1.39
CA ALA A 234 -12.33 -1.39 2.78
C ALA A 234 -13.41 -1.81 3.79
N SER A 235 -14.66 -1.92 3.35
CA SER A 235 -15.76 -2.50 4.16
C SER A 235 -15.59 -3.99 4.48
N GLN A 236 -14.60 -4.67 3.88
CA GLN A 236 -14.32 -6.10 4.03
C GLN A 236 -13.08 -6.42 4.89
N HIS A 237 -12.45 -5.40 5.51
CA HIS A 237 -11.45 -5.51 6.60
C HIS A 237 -10.04 -6.10 6.33
N ASP A 238 -9.65 -6.47 5.09
CA ASP A 238 -8.33 -7.14 4.84
C ASP A 238 -7.56 -6.58 3.60
N GLN A 239 -7.59 -5.27 3.32
CA GLN A 239 -7.00 -4.70 2.09
C GLN A 239 -6.28 -3.37 2.35
N SER A 240 -5.00 -3.28 1.97
CA SER A 240 -4.25 -2.02 2.06
C SER A 240 -4.86 -0.96 1.14
N LEU A 241 -4.71 0.33 1.50
CA LEU A 241 -5.24 1.47 0.72
C LEU A 241 -4.85 1.47 -0.76
N PHE A 242 -3.73 0.84 -1.10
CA PHE A 242 -3.15 0.86 -2.43
C PHE A 242 -3.26 -0.49 -3.16
N ALA A 243 -3.92 -1.49 -2.56
CA ALA A 243 -4.03 -2.84 -3.13
C ALA A 243 -4.77 -2.84 -4.49
N GLU A 244 -5.78 -2.00 -4.66
CA GLU A 244 -6.54 -1.89 -5.92
C GLU A 244 -5.99 -0.83 -6.90
N LEU A 245 -4.95 -0.10 -6.53
CA LEU A 245 -4.49 1.03 -7.34
C LEU A 245 -3.91 0.58 -8.68
N LEU A 246 -3.36 -0.64 -8.75
CA LEU A 246 -2.85 -1.24 -9.99
C LEU A 246 -3.95 -1.90 -10.85
N THR A 247 -5.09 -2.29 -10.26
CA THR A 247 -6.22 -2.91 -10.99
C THR A 247 -7.25 -1.87 -11.45
N GLY A 248 -7.29 -0.70 -10.81
CA GLY A 248 -8.20 0.40 -11.12
C GLY A 248 -7.95 1.15 -12.43
N PHE A 249 -6.88 0.85 -13.19
CA PHE A 249 -6.61 1.43 -14.52
C PHE A 249 -7.26 0.64 -15.67
N SER A 250 -8.32 -0.13 -15.39
CA SER A 250 -9.16 -0.71 -16.44
C SER A 250 -9.97 0.40 -17.11
N PHE A 251 -9.54 0.81 -18.30
CA PHE A 251 -10.27 1.72 -19.19
C PHE A 251 -11.45 1.03 -19.89
#